data_AF-A0AA42KWK2-F1
#
_entry.id   AF-A0AA42KWK2-F1
#
_cell.length_a   1.000
_cell.length_b   1.000
_cell.length_c   1.000
_cell.angle_alpha   90.00
_cell.angle_beta   90.00
_cell.angle_gamma   90.00
#
_symmetry.space_group_name_H-M   'P 1'
#
loop_
_entity.id
_entity.type
_entity.pdbx_description
1 polymer ?
#
loop_
_entity_poly.entity_id
_entity_poly.type
_entity_poly.pdbx_seq_one_letter_code
_entity_poly.pdbx_strand_id
1 'polypeptide(L)'
;MRYASALIASLLLTGLLPRAANADTSEASLRDMERYLLLYSATGDERFLSRLDNLGSNFEQQLAQQKNAASLQDIWQLYRQTLEQVRAAYSHKGVDLQRAVAQTQEVAGLFDSFILAREPVSQGLEDELRELALLEARRANGRLLGAGNEGDAARIGVLQERIGERLAALPAGASRDSLLSRWSYLRKAEKPEGTLLYPFNAQVEYLLAHLPRG
;
A
#
# COMPACT_ATOMS: atom_id res chain seq x y z
N MET A 1 10.77 -11.13 65.86
CA MET A 1 9.43 -11.26 65.26
C MET A 1 9.34 -10.34 64.04
N ARG A 2 8.95 -10.91 62.89
CA ARG A 2 8.27 -10.29 61.74
C ARG A 2 9.07 -9.31 60.85
N TYR A 3 9.55 -9.80 59.69
CA TYR A 3 8.96 -9.71 58.32
C TYR A 3 9.16 -8.32 57.71
N ALA A 4 10.08 -8.14 56.76
CA ALA A 4 9.97 -8.49 55.33
C ALA A 4 8.99 -7.58 54.56
N SER A 5 9.43 -7.18 53.36
CA SER A 5 8.66 -6.60 52.24
C SER A 5 8.62 -5.06 52.13
N ALA A 6 9.66 -4.51 51.51
CA ALA A 6 9.55 -3.27 50.71
C ALA A 6 10.67 -3.24 49.66
N LEU A 7 10.70 -4.24 48.78
CA LEU A 7 11.50 -4.26 47.56
C LEU A 7 10.63 -4.91 46.49
N ILE A 8 10.68 -4.38 45.27
CA ILE A 8 9.82 -4.66 44.11
C ILE A 8 8.65 -3.68 43.96
N ALA A 9 8.96 -2.44 43.58
CA ALA A 9 8.01 -1.55 42.88
C ALA A 9 8.73 -0.66 41.85
N SER A 10 9.82 -1.14 41.27
CA SER A 10 10.64 -0.35 40.32
C SER A 10 11.19 -1.23 39.20
N LEU A 11 10.31 -1.89 38.43
CA LEU A 11 10.70 -2.62 37.21
C LEU A 11 9.48 -2.97 36.34
N LEU A 12 8.64 -1.97 36.02
CA LEU A 12 7.60 -2.10 34.98
C LEU A 12 7.51 -0.82 34.12
N LEU A 13 8.68 -0.31 33.73
CA LEU A 13 8.80 0.72 32.70
C LEU A 13 9.86 0.29 31.67
N THR A 14 9.82 -0.98 31.26
CA THR A 14 10.49 -1.43 30.04
C THR A 14 9.56 -1.25 28.86
N GLY A 15 9.71 -0.10 28.19
CA GLY A 15 9.46 0.08 26.75
C GLY A 15 8.03 -0.14 26.29
N LEU A 16 7.24 0.94 26.26
CA LEU A 16 6.23 1.14 25.21
C LEU A 16 6.97 1.17 23.86
N LEU A 17 7.22 -0.02 23.30
CA LEU A 17 7.76 -0.17 21.95
C LEU A 17 6.70 0.34 20.95
N PRO A 18 7.06 1.14 19.92
CA PRO A 18 6.16 1.57 18.85
C PRO A 18 5.80 0.43 17.86
N ARG A 19 5.66 -0.80 18.37
CA ARG A 19 5.65 -2.04 17.60
C ARG A 19 4.43 -2.16 16.68
N ALA A 20 3.27 -1.68 17.11
CA ALA A 20 2.04 -1.69 16.32
C ALA A 20 2.10 -0.69 15.15
N ALA A 21 2.55 0.54 15.42
CA ALA A 21 2.65 1.59 14.41
C ALA A 21 3.60 1.21 13.24
N ASN A 22 4.67 0.46 13.53
CA ASN A 22 5.63 0.03 12.52
C ASN A 22 5.11 -1.12 11.62
N ALA A 23 4.18 -1.96 12.10
CA ALA A 23 3.60 -3.03 11.29
C ALA A 23 2.54 -2.48 10.31
N ASP A 24 1.66 -1.60 10.79
CA ASP A 24 0.59 -0.98 9.99
C ASP A 24 1.17 -0.13 8.84
N THR A 25 2.24 0.61 9.15
CA THR A 25 2.97 1.40 8.15
C THR A 25 3.71 0.54 7.13
N SER A 26 4.16 -0.66 7.52
CA SER A 26 4.80 -1.60 6.61
C SER A 26 3.79 -2.22 5.63
N GLU A 27 2.60 -2.60 6.10
CA GLU A 27 1.53 -3.13 5.24
C GLU A 27 1.03 -2.07 4.25
N ALA A 28 0.78 -0.86 4.73
CA ALA A 28 0.40 0.26 3.87
C ALA A 28 1.46 0.52 2.79
N SER A 29 2.75 0.49 3.17
CA SER A 29 3.86 0.67 2.24
C SER A 29 3.91 -0.43 1.18
N LEU A 30 3.74 -1.70 1.55
CA LEU A 30 3.72 -2.81 0.60
C LEU A 30 2.56 -2.70 -0.41
N ARG A 31 1.37 -2.32 0.04
CA ARG A 31 0.22 -2.08 -0.86
C ARG A 31 0.47 -0.92 -1.80
N ASP A 32 1.02 0.19 -1.30
CA ASP A 32 1.36 1.35 -2.11
C ASP A 32 2.46 1.00 -3.14
N MET A 33 3.46 0.21 -2.73
CA MET A 33 4.51 -0.30 -3.62
C MET A 33 3.95 -1.21 -4.72
N GLU A 34 3.07 -2.15 -4.38
CA GLU A 34 2.40 -3.00 -5.37
C GLU A 34 1.59 -2.15 -6.35
N ARG A 35 0.85 -1.14 -5.86
CA ARG A 35 0.13 -0.21 -6.72
C ARG A 35 1.07 0.48 -7.70
N TYR A 36 2.20 1.04 -7.26
CA TYR A 36 3.11 1.75 -8.15
C TYR A 36 3.85 0.81 -9.13
N LEU A 37 4.17 -0.41 -8.72
CA LEU A 37 4.65 -1.45 -9.63
C LEU A 37 3.65 -1.71 -10.75
N LEU A 38 2.37 -1.89 -10.41
CA LEU A 38 1.31 -2.15 -11.38
C LEU A 38 1.02 -0.93 -12.27
N LEU A 39 1.04 0.28 -11.71
CA LEU A 39 0.92 1.50 -12.51
C LEU A 39 2.06 1.64 -13.51
N TYR A 40 3.31 1.39 -13.10
CA TYR A 40 4.45 1.34 -14.00
C TYR A 40 4.28 0.24 -15.06
N SER A 41 3.85 -0.95 -14.66
CA SER A 41 3.63 -2.10 -15.56
C SER A 41 2.50 -1.87 -16.59
N ALA A 42 1.54 -1.01 -16.28
CA ALA A 42 0.47 -0.64 -17.20
C ALA A 42 0.89 0.46 -18.19
N THR A 43 1.80 1.36 -17.79
CA THR A 43 2.07 2.60 -18.56
C THR A 43 3.49 2.75 -19.08
N GLY A 44 4.48 2.07 -18.50
CA GLY A 44 5.91 2.33 -18.71
C GLY A 44 6.36 3.72 -18.24
N ASP A 45 5.59 4.40 -17.40
CA ASP A 45 5.86 5.79 -16.99
C ASP A 45 6.81 5.84 -15.78
N GLU A 46 8.03 6.33 -16.02
CA GLU A 46 9.10 6.50 -15.04
C GLU A 46 8.72 7.32 -13.79
N ARG A 47 7.65 8.12 -13.85
CA ARG A 47 7.13 8.83 -12.68
C ARG A 47 6.61 7.85 -11.62
N PHE A 48 5.95 6.77 -12.02
CA PHE A 48 5.50 5.73 -11.07
C PHE A 48 6.68 4.95 -10.51
N LEU A 49 7.72 4.72 -11.30
CA LEU A 49 8.96 4.11 -10.84
C LEU A 49 9.67 4.99 -9.80
N SER A 50 9.74 6.29 -10.06
CA SER A 50 10.31 7.26 -9.10
C SER A 50 9.53 7.28 -7.78
N ARG A 51 8.19 7.16 -7.82
CA ARG A 51 7.37 7.03 -6.60
C ARG A 51 7.67 5.72 -5.87
N LEU A 52 7.80 4.61 -6.58
CA LEU A 52 8.13 3.30 -6.02
C LEU A 52 9.48 3.31 -5.30
N ASP A 53 10.51 3.93 -5.88
CA ASP A 53 11.85 4.01 -5.29
C ASP A 53 11.87 4.84 -4.00
N ASN A 54 11.12 5.94 -3.98
CA ASN A 54 10.97 6.76 -2.78
C ASN A 54 10.28 5.99 -1.64
N LEU A 55 9.23 5.22 -1.96
CA LEU A 55 8.59 4.34 -0.98
C LEU A 55 9.54 3.26 -0.49
N GLY A 56 10.29 2.64 -1.41
CA GLY A 56 11.26 1.60 -1.09
C GLY A 56 12.34 2.05 -0.10
N SER A 57 12.84 3.28 -0.28
CA SER A 57 13.85 3.86 0.63
C SER A 57 13.32 4.01 2.06
N ASN A 58 12.07 4.44 2.22
CA ASN A 58 11.43 4.55 3.53
C ASN A 58 11.13 3.17 4.13
N PHE A 59 10.67 2.24 3.29
CA PHE A 59 10.35 0.87 3.70
C PHE A 59 11.60 0.14 4.18
N GLU A 60 12.73 0.25 3.48
CA GLU A 60 14.02 -0.33 3.89
C GLU A 60 14.45 0.14 5.29
N GLN A 61 14.24 1.42 5.60
CA GLN A 61 14.51 1.97 6.93
C GLN A 61 13.59 1.36 8.00
N GLN A 62 12.32 1.11 7.67
CA GLN A 62 11.37 0.45 8.58
C GLN A 62 11.76 -1.02 8.81
N LEU A 63 12.18 -1.73 7.77
CA LEU A 63 12.64 -3.12 7.88
C LEU A 63 13.86 -3.25 8.80
N ALA A 64 14.79 -2.30 8.75
CA ALA A 64 15.97 -2.28 9.62
C ALA A 64 15.65 -2.18 11.12
N GLN A 65 14.44 -1.73 11.48
CA GLN A 65 13.99 -1.61 12.87
C GLN A 65 13.29 -2.89 13.38
N GLN A 66 13.06 -3.88 12.52
CA GLN A 66 12.37 -5.12 12.86
C GLN A 66 13.30 -6.13 13.54
N LYS A 67 12.74 -7.02 14.38
CA LYS A 67 13.53 -8.04 15.12
C LYS A 67 14.27 -9.00 14.18
N ASN A 68 13.71 -9.26 13.00
CA ASN A 68 14.26 -10.11 11.95
C ASN A 68 14.77 -9.30 10.75
N ALA A 69 15.33 -8.12 11.02
CA ALA A 69 15.83 -7.20 10.01
C ALA A 69 16.73 -7.86 8.96
N ALA A 70 17.63 -8.77 9.34
CA ALA A 70 18.52 -9.45 8.38
C ALA A 70 17.74 -10.20 7.28
N SER A 71 16.78 -11.07 7.67
CA SER A 71 15.96 -11.80 6.70
C SER A 71 15.07 -10.88 5.87
N LEU A 72 14.54 -9.80 6.47
CA LEU A 72 13.75 -8.82 5.75
C LEU A 72 14.58 -8.02 4.74
N GLN A 73 15.84 -7.74 5.06
CA GLN A 73 16.79 -7.12 4.14
C GLN A 73 17.15 -8.05 2.98
N ASP A 74 17.31 -9.36 3.20
CA ASP A 74 17.51 -10.33 2.13
C ASP A 74 16.32 -10.36 1.15
N ILE A 75 15.09 -10.39 1.68
CA ILE A 75 13.86 -10.31 0.88
C ILE A 75 13.81 -8.97 0.13
N TRP A 76 14.21 -7.87 0.77
CA TRP A 76 14.29 -6.55 0.13
C TRP A 76 15.27 -6.50 -1.04
N GLN A 77 16.46 -7.08 -0.91
CA GLN A 77 17.41 -7.16 -2.02
C GLN A 77 16.86 -8.01 -3.17
N LEU A 78 16.20 -9.13 -2.87
CA LEU A 78 15.54 -9.95 -3.89
C LEU A 78 14.39 -9.19 -4.58
N TYR A 79 13.61 -8.41 -3.83
CA TYR A 79 12.56 -7.56 -4.38
C TYR A 79 13.15 -6.54 -5.37
N ARG A 80 14.22 -5.84 -4.97
CA ARG A 80 14.91 -4.89 -5.85
C ARG A 80 15.48 -5.57 -7.10
N GLN A 81 16.06 -6.76 -6.96
CA GLN A 81 16.59 -7.50 -8.10
C GLN A 81 15.50 -7.88 -9.11
N THR A 82 14.33 -8.34 -8.65
CA THR A 82 13.21 -8.66 -9.54
C THR A 82 12.59 -7.39 -10.14
N LEU A 83 12.52 -6.29 -9.39
CA LEU A 83 12.05 -5.00 -9.91
C LEU A 83 12.93 -4.47 -11.05
N GLU A 84 14.26 -4.68 -10.99
CA GLU A 84 15.16 -4.34 -12.10
C GLU A 84 14.83 -5.15 -13.38
N GLN A 85 14.30 -6.36 -13.26
CA GLN A 85 13.84 -7.12 -14.43
C GLN A 85 12.59 -6.49 -15.05
N VAL A 86 11.68 -5.94 -14.23
CA VAL A 86 10.51 -5.19 -14.72
C VAL A 86 10.97 -3.96 -15.50
N ARG A 87 11.95 -3.21 -14.98
CA ARG A 87 12.56 -2.07 -15.70
C ARG A 87 13.20 -2.50 -17.02
N ALA A 88 13.98 -3.59 -16.98
CA ALA A 88 14.63 -4.13 -18.16
C ALA A 88 13.62 -4.55 -19.24
N ALA A 89 12.42 -5.02 -18.86
CA ALA A 89 11.37 -5.39 -19.81
C ALA A 89 10.89 -4.25 -20.71
N TYR A 90 11.01 -2.99 -20.27
CA TYR A 90 10.71 -1.82 -21.10
C TYR A 90 11.85 -1.38 -22.02
N SER A 91 13.09 -1.75 -21.68
CA SER A 91 14.30 -1.26 -22.36
C SER A 91 15.01 -2.33 -23.19
N HIS A 92 14.76 -3.62 -22.95
CA HIS A 92 15.54 -4.73 -23.51
C HIS A 92 14.63 -5.77 -24.19
N LYS A 93 15.00 -6.15 -25.41
CA LYS A 93 14.29 -7.22 -26.14
C LYS A 93 14.55 -8.56 -25.47
N GLY A 94 13.48 -9.33 -25.23
CA GLY A 94 13.56 -10.71 -24.74
C GLY A 94 13.34 -10.87 -23.23
N VAL A 95 13.16 -9.78 -22.48
CA VAL A 95 12.70 -9.84 -21.09
C VAL A 95 11.17 -9.84 -21.08
N ASP A 96 10.59 -10.83 -20.40
CA ASP A 96 9.14 -11.01 -20.29
C ASP A 96 8.59 -10.16 -19.13
N LEU A 97 7.87 -9.08 -19.46
CA LEU A 97 7.27 -8.18 -18.48
C LEU A 97 6.30 -8.92 -17.54
N GLN A 98 5.48 -9.81 -18.07
CA GLN A 98 4.50 -10.55 -17.27
C GLN A 98 5.21 -11.41 -16.23
N ARG A 99 6.26 -12.12 -16.65
CA ARG A 99 7.05 -12.95 -15.75
C ARG A 99 7.77 -12.12 -14.69
N ALA A 100 8.38 -11.00 -15.09
CA ALA A 100 9.10 -10.12 -14.17
C ALA A 100 8.16 -9.55 -13.09
N VAL A 101 6.98 -9.07 -13.48
CA VAL A 101 5.98 -8.53 -12.55
C VAL A 101 5.47 -9.61 -11.59
N ALA A 102 5.17 -10.81 -12.11
CA ALA A 102 4.73 -11.93 -11.28
C ALA A 102 5.79 -12.32 -10.24
N GLN A 103 7.06 -12.38 -10.62
CA GLN A 103 8.17 -12.65 -9.69
C GLN A 103 8.32 -11.56 -8.64
N THR A 104 8.22 -10.28 -9.02
CA THR A 104 8.27 -9.18 -8.05
C THR A 104 7.12 -9.24 -7.04
N GLN A 105 5.90 -9.58 -7.49
CA GLN A 105 4.76 -9.78 -6.59
C GLN A 105 4.94 -11.00 -5.67
N GLU A 106 5.48 -12.11 -6.18
CA GLU A 106 5.78 -13.29 -5.37
C GLU A 106 6.77 -12.97 -4.25
N VAL A 107 7.84 -12.23 -4.56
CA VAL A 107 8.81 -11.78 -3.56
C VAL A 107 8.19 -10.80 -2.57
N ALA A 108 7.33 -9.89 -3.01
CA ALA A 108 6.59 -9.00 -2.11
C ALA A 108 5.72 -9.79 -1.12
N GLY A 109 5.08 -10.88 -1.57
CA GLY A 109 4.33 -11.79 -0.71
C GLY A 109 5.16 -12.51 0.36
N LEU A 110 6.49 -12.58 0.21
CA LEU A 110 7.35 -13.13 1.27
C LEU A 110 7.34 -12.23 2.51
N PHE A 111 7.23 -10.91 2.38
CA PHE A 111 7.17 -10.01 3.54
C PHE A 111 6.02 -10.36 4.49
N ASP A 112 4.90 -10.84 3.96
CA ASP A 112 3.72 -11.23 4.75
C ASP A 112 4.03 -12.32 5.78
N SER A 113 4.96 -13.22 5.47
CA SER A 113 5.35 -14.34 6.32
C SER A 113 6.39 -13.97 7.38
N PHE A 114 7.12 -12.88 7.16
CA PHE A 114 8.26 -12.49 7.99
C PHE A 114 8.01 -11.22 8.82
N ILE A 115 7.08 -10.33 8.45
CA ILE A 115 6.75 -9.17 9.28
C ILE A 115 6.01 -9.65 10.54
N LEU A 116 6.66 -9.47 11.70
CA LEU A 116 6.17 -9.97 12.99
C LEU A 116 5.16 -9.01 13.64
N ALA A 117 3.98 -9.54 13.96
CA ALA A 117 2.82 -8.92 14.60
C ALA A 117 1.92 -8.10 13.65
N ARG A 118 0.75 -8.69 13.35
CA ARG A 118 -0.43 -8.01 12.81
C ARG A 118 -1.42 -7.89 13.96
N GLU A 119 -1.69 -6.68 14.44
CA GLU A 119 -3.02 -6.47 15.01
C GLU A 119 -3.99 -6.30 13.84
N PRO A 120 -5.22 -6.84 13.90
CA PRO A 120 -6.19 -6.60 12.86
C PRO A 120 -6.49 -5.11 12.78
N VAL A 121 -6.02 -4.47 11.71
CA VAL A 121 -6.23 -3.05 11.46
C VAL A 121 -7.73 -2.81 11.33
N SER A 122 -8.25 -1.85 12.10
CA SER A 122 -9.59 -1.31 11.88
C SER A 122 -9.62 -0.69 10.49
N GLN A 123 -10.41 -1.23 9.56
CA GLN A 123 -10.53 -0.72 8.19
C GLN A 123 -11.00 0.74 8.18
N GLY A 124 -10.03 1.65 8.17
CA GLY A 124 -10.23 3.09 8.05
C GLY A 124 -10.47 3.49 6.61
N LEU A 125 -10.90 4.74 6.42
CA LEU A 125 -11.09 5.34 5.10
C LEU A 125 -9.80 5.35 4.26
N GLU A 126 -8.65 5.45 4.93
CA GLU A 126 -7.33 5.40 4.30
C GLU A 126 -7.04 4.04 3.67
N ASP A 127 -7.32 2.95 4.38
CA ASP A 127 -7.12 1.58 3.88
C ASP A 127 -8.07 1.24 2.75
N GLU A 128 -9.32 1.70 2.85
CA GLU A 128 -10.33 1.55 1.79
C GLU A 128 -9.89 2.24 0.50
N LEU A 129 -9.33 3.46 0.59
CA LEU A 129 -8.78 4.18 -0.56
C LEU A 129 -7.55 3.48 -1.15
N ARG A 130 -6.64 2.96 -0.32
CA ARG A 130 -5.50 2.18 -0.79
C ARG A 130 -5.94 0.91 -1.50
N GLU A 131 -6.90 0.20 -0.93
CA GLU A 131 -7.46 -1.02 -1.52
C GLU A 131 -8.12 -0.71 -2.87
N LEU A 132 -8.97 0.32 -2.95
CA LEU A 132 -9.59 0.76 -4.21
C LEU A 132 -8.52 1.04 -5.27
N ALA A 133 -7.48 1.80 -4.90
CA ALA A 133 -6.45 2.19 -5.84
C ALA A 133 -5.60 1.01 -6.34
N LEU A 134 -5.33 0.02 -5.46
CA LEU A 134 -4.65 -1.20 -5.83
C LEU A 134 -5.51 -2.06 -6.77
N LEU A 135 -6.80 -2.22 -6.48
CA LEU A 135 -7.72 -3.00 -7.32
C LEU A 135 -7.88 -2.38 -8.71
N GLU A 136 -7.97 -1.05 -8.81
CA GLU A 136 -7.99 -0.35 -10.10
C GLU A 136 -6.69 -0.53 -10.89
N ALA A 137 -5.53 -0.52 -10.21
CA ALA A 137 -4.24 -0.81 -10.85
C ALA A 137 -4.15 -2.28 -11.32
N ARG A 138 -4.67 -3.24 -10.55
CA ARG A 138 -4.75 -4.66 -10.94
C ARG A 138 -5.67 -4.85 -12.16
N ARG A 139 -6.84 -4.23 -12.14
CA ARG A 139 -7.79 -4.25 -13.27
C ARG A 139 -7.15 -3.72 -14.55
N ALA A 140 -6.38 -2.63 -14.48
CA ALA A 140 -5.66 -2.09 -15.63
C ALA A 140 -4.57 -3.03 -16.18
N ASN A 141 -4.06 -3.93 -15.33
CA ASN A 141 -3.09 -4.97 -15.69
C ASN A 141 -3.74 -6.34 -15.94
N GLY A 142 -5.06 -6.44 -16.10
CA GLY A 142 -5.76 -7.74 -16.19
C GLY A 142 -5.30 -8.65 -17.35
N ARG A 143 -4.70 -8.10 -18.42
CA ARG A 143 -4.05 -8.92 -19.46
C ARG A 143 -2.68 -9.43 -19.03
N LEU A 144 -1.92 -8.60 -18.31
CA LEU A 144 -0.59 -8.91 -17.83
C LEU A 144 -0.64 -9.95 -16.71
N LEU A 145 -1.56 -9.80 -15.77
CA LEU A 145 -1.70 -10.69 -14.61
C LEU A 145 -2.41 -12.02 -14.95
N GLY A 146 -2.87 -12.18 -16.20
CA GLY A 146 -3.87 -13.18 -16.57
C GLY A 146 -5.26 -12.72 -16.15
N ALA A 147 -6.30 -13.14 -16.90
CA ALA A 147 -7.68 -12.70 -16.66
C ALA A 147 -8.09 -12.95 -15.19
N GLY A 148 -8.01 -11.89 -14.38
CA GLY A 148 -8.19 -11.94 -12.94
C GLY A 148 -9.59 -11.54 -12.53
N ASN A 149 -10.26 -12.50 -11.89
CA ASN A 149 -11.28 -12.37 -10.85
C ASN A 149 -12.42 -11.36 -11.07
N GLU A 150 -13.58 -11.88 -11.47
CA GLU A 150 -14.88 -11.20 -11.38
C GLU A 150 -15.14 -10.56 -10.00
N GLY A 151 -14.49 -11.07 -8.94
CA GLY A 151 -14.55 -10.53 -7.58
C GLY A 151 -13.97 -9.11 -7.42
N ASP A 152 -12.98 -8.71 -8.21
CA ASP A 152 -12.32 -7.39 -8.07
C ASP A 152 -13.27 -6.25 -8.48
N ALA A 153 -14.05 -6.44 -9.56
CA ALA A 153 -15.01 -5.44 -10.03
C ALA A 153 -16.14 -5.21 -9.02
N ALA A 154 -16.66 -6.28 -8.42
CA ALA A 154 -17.66 -6.19 -7.36
C ALA A 154 -17.09 -5.48 -6.12
N ARG A 155 -15.84 -5.81 -5.73
CA ARG A 155 -15.18 -5.19 -4.58
C ARG A 155 -14.91 -3.70 -4.79
N ILE A 156 -14.50 -3.30 -5.99
CA ILE A 156 -14.33 -1.89 -6.39
C ILE A 156 -15.65 -1.12 -6.16
N GLY A 157 -16.78 -1.65 -6.64
CA GLY A 157 -18.10 -1.02 -6.47
C GLY A 157 -18.47 -0.82 -4.99
N VAL A 158 -18.28 -1.85 -4.16
CA VAL A 158 -18.53 -1.77 -2.71
C VAL A 158 -17.64 -0.73 -2.03
N LEU A 159 -16.34 -0.68 -2.37
CA LEU A 159 -15.42 0.30 -1.79
C LEU A 159 -15.81 1.71 -2.19
N GLN A 160 -16.18 1.93 -3.46
CA GLN A 160 -16.61 3.22 -3.96
C GLN A 160 -17.83 3.76 -3.20
N GLU A 161 -18.84 2.93 -2.96
CA GLU A 161 -20.03 3.34 -2.19
C GLU A 161 -19.65 3.68 -0.75
N ARG A 162 -18.92 2.77 -0.07
CA ARG A 162 -18.52 2.91 1.33
C ARG A 162 -17.62 4.14 1.57
N ILE A 163 -16.67 4.40 0.67
CA ILE A 163 -15.79 5.58 0.73
C ILE A 163 -16.61 6.86 0.56
N GLY A 164 -17.55 6.87 -0.41
CA GLY A 164 -18.43 8.00 -0.63
C GLY A 164 -19.28 8.34 0.58
N GLU A 165 -19.89 7.34 1.22
CA GLU A 165 -20.68 7.49 2.45
C GLU A 165 -19.83 8.03 3.60
N ARG A 166 -18.63 7.48 3.82
CA ARG A 166 -17.72 7.92 4.88
C ARG A 166 -17.22 9.34 4.68
N LEU A 167 -16.90 9.73 3.45
CA LEU A 167 -16.54 11.11 3.12
C LEU A 167 -17.70 12.07 3.37
N ALA A 168 -18.92 11.68 3.03
CA ALA A 168 -20.11 12.50 3.26
C ALA A 168 -20.45 12.65 4.76
N ALA A 169 -20.15 11.63 5.56
CA ALA A 169 -20.36 11.62 7.01
C ALA A 169 -19.33 12.44 7.80
N LEU A 170 -18.24 12.90 7.18
CA LEU A 170 -17.28 13.79 7.84
C LEU A 170 -17.96 15.11 8.29
N PRO A 171 -17.45 15.75 9.35
CA PRO A 171 -17.97 17.04 9.81
C PRO A 171 -18.02 18.07 8.68
N ALA A 172 -19.12 18.83 8.60
CA ALA A 172 -19.31 19.83 7.57
C ALA A 172 -18.23 20.93 7.64
N GLY A 173 -17.73 21.34 6.47
CA GLY A 173 -16.74 22.40 6.34
C GLY A 173 -15.95 22.31 5.04
N ALA A 174 -15.14 23.33 4.77
CA ALA A 174 -14.38 23.45 3.53
C ALA A 174 -13.46 22.26 3.25
N SER A 175 -12.90 21.63 4.29
CA SER A 175 -12.07 20.43 4.17
C SER A 175 -12.87 19.25 3.60
N ARG A 176 -14.02 18.93 4.19
CA ARG A 176 -14.92 17.89 3.68
C ARG A 176 -15.36 18.17 2.24
N ASP A 177 -15.76 19.42 1.95
CA ASP A 177 -16.28 19.76 0.63
C ASP A 177 -15.18 19.65 -0.45
N SER A 178 -13.92 19.96 -0.10
CA SER A 178 -12.75 19.69 -0.95
C SER A 178 -12.55 18.20 -1.20
N LEU A 179 -12.61 17.37 -0.15
CA LEU A 179 -12.47 15.91 -0.28
C LEU A 179 -13.59 15.30 -1.14
N LEU A 180 -14.85 15.74 -0.97
CA LEU A 180 -15.98 15.31 -1.79
C LEU A 180 -15.84 15.73 -3.25
N SER A 181 -15.31 16.94 -3.52
CA SER A 181 -15.01 17.40 -4.87
C SER A 181 -13.94 16.52 -5.53
N ARG A 182 -12.85 16.21 -4.80
CA ARG A 182 -11.77 15.32 -5.25
C ARG A 182 -12.27 13.90 -5.50
N TRP A 183 -13.14 13.39 -4.64
CA TRP A 183 -13.82 12.12 -4.82
C TRP A 183 -14.66 12.11 -6.09
N SER A 184 -15.44 13.16 -6.36
CA SER A 184 -16.20 13.28 -7.61
C SER A 184 -15.30 13.28 -8.85
N TYR A 185 -14.15 13.95 -8.81
CA TYR A 185 -13.18 13.92 -9.90
C TYR A 185 -12.55 12.53 -10.09
N LEU A 186 -12.24 11.83 -9.00
CA LEU A 186 -11.75 10.46 -9.05
C LEU A 186 -12.76 9.56 -9.76
N ARG A 187 -14.04 9.62 -9.38
CA ARG A 187 -15.11 8.85 -10.03
C ARG A 187 -15.28 9.17 -11.52
N LYS A 188 -14.97 10.39 -11.96
CA LYS A 188 -14.98 10.78 -13.39
C LYS A 188 -13.79 10.21 -14.17
N ALA A 189 -12.69 9.86 -13.51
CA ALA A 189 -11.53 9.24 -14.14
C ALA A 189 -11.75 7.74 -14.40
N GLU A 190 -12.70 7.12 -13.72
CA GLU A 190 -13.14 5.74 -13.93
C GLU A 190 -14.13 5.70 -15.09
N LYS A 191 -13.87 4.87 -16.09
CA LYS A 191 -14.76 4.69 -17.24
C LYS A 191 -15.12 3.22 -17.46
N PRO A 192 -16.22 2.92 -18.17
CA PRO A 192 -16.56 1.54 -18.53
C PRO A 192 -15.42 0.82 -19.26
N GLU A 193 -14.72 1.53 -20.16
CA GLU A 193 -13.57 1.04 -20.92
C GLU A 193 -12.26 0.91 -20.10
N GLY A 194 -12.22 1.45 -18.88
CA GLY A 194 -11.05 1.42 -18.02
C GLY A 194 -10.77 2.75 -17.32
N THR A 195 -9.89 2.70 -16.32
CA THR A 195 -9.55 3.85 -15.49
C THR A 195 -8.43 4.67 -16.12
N LEU A 196 -8.61 6.00 -16.14
CA LEU A 196 -7.55 6.94 -16.50
C LEU A 196 -6.54 7.00 -15.35
N LEU A 197 -5.55 6.10 -15.39
CA LEU A 197 -4.63 5.81 -14.29
C LEU A 197 -3.95 7.05 -13.68
N TYR A 198 -3.51 7.99 -14.51
CA TYR A 198 -2.83 9.18 -14.01
C TYR A 198 -3.78 10.16 -13.28
N PRO A 199 -4.88 10.66 -13.88
CA PRO A 199 -5.86 11.46 -13.16
C PRO A 199 -6.42 10.78 -11.91
N PHE A 200 -6.67 9.47 -11.99
CA PHE A 200 -7.17 8.66 -10.89
C PHE A 200 -6.16 8.62 -9.73
N ASN A 201 -4.91 8.21 -9.99
CA ASN A 201 -3.89 8.10 -8.95
C ASN A 201 -3.56 9.46 -8.32
N ALA A 202 -3.58 10.55 -9.10
CA ALA A 202 -3.39 11.89 -8.57
C ALA A 202 -4.49 12.29 -7.57
N GLN A 203 -5.76 11.89 -7.80
CA GLN A 203 -6.82 12.14 -6.82
C GLN A 203 -6.68 11.25 -5.59
N VAL A 204 -6.26 9.98 -5.75
CA VAL A 204 -6.00 9.09 -4.62
C VAL A 204 -4.88 9.64 -3.73
N GLU A 205 -3.74 10.05 -4.30
CA GLU A 205 -2.62 10.67 -3.56
C GLU A 205 -3.10 11.90 -2.79
N TYR A 206 -3.93 12.74 -3.43
CA TYR A 206 -4.49 13.91 -2.76
C TYR A 206 -5.38 13.51 -1.58
N LEU A 207 -6.31 12.58 -1.77
CA LEU A 207 -7.22 12.14 -0.71
C LEU A 207 -6.43 11.56 0.47
N LEU A 208 -5.51 10.62 0.23
CA LEU A 208 -4.67 10.02 1.27
C LEU A 208 -3.87 11.06 2.06
N ALA A 209 -3.36 12.11 1.41
CA ALA A 209 -2.58 13.15 2.07
C ALA A 209 -3.43 14.13 2.93
N HIS A 210 -4.75 14.22 2.68
CA HIS A 210 -5.63 15.23 3.29
C HIS A 210 -6.77 14.63 4.11
N LEU A 211 -6.85 13.30 4.23
CA LEU A 211 -7.79 12.68 5.15
C LEU A 211 -7.49 13.11 6.59
N PRO A 212 -8.53 13.39 7.40
CA PRO A 212 -8.34 13.63 8.83
C PRO A 212 -7.78 12.37 9.48
N ARG A 213 -6.70 12.53 10.26
CA ARG A 213 -6.16 11.45 11.08
C ARG A 213 -7.16 11.18 12.21
N GLY A 214 -7.64 9.94 12.28
CA GLY A 214 -8.52 9.46 13.34
C GLY A 214 -7.82 9.37 14.69
#